data_AF-A0A932ME69-F1
#
_entry.id   AF-A0A932ME69-F1
#
_cell.length_a   1.000
_cell.length_b   1.000
_cell.length_c   1.000
_cell.angle_alpha   90.00
_cell.angle_beta   90.00
_cell.angle_gamma   90.00
#
_symmetry.space_group_name_H-M   'P 1'
#
loop_
_entity.id
_entity.type
_entity.pdbx_description
1 polymer ?
#
loop_
_entity_poly.entity_id
_entity_poly.type
_entity_poly.pdbx_seq_one_letter_code
_entity_poly.pdbx_strand_id
1 'polypeptide(L)'
;MKRPIRIAVTGAAGQIGYSLLFRIAGGEMLGKDQPVILQLLEIPDEKVQKALKGVMMELDDCAFPLLQGMVATADPMVAFRDAGIALLVGARPRTAD
;
A
#
# COMPACT_ATOMS: atom_id res chain seq x y z
N MET A 1 7.27 1.31 21.78
CA MET A 1 6.79 1.71 20.44
C MET A 1 5.27 1.57 20.40
N LYS A 2 4.56 2.47 19.69
CA LYS A 2 3.11 2.34 19.48
C LYS A 2 2.80 1.04 18.73
N ARG A 3 1.60 0.49 18.91
CA ARG A 3 1.16 -0.68 18.12
C ARG A 3 1.06 -0.29 16.64
N PRO A 4 1.53 -1.13 15.69
CA PRO A 4 1.42 -0.81 14.27
C PRO A 4 -0.03 -0.65 13.83
N ILE A 5 -0.29 0.34 12.97
CA ILE A 5 -1.60 0.51 12.32
C ILE A 5 -1.55 -0.14 10.94
N ARG A 6 -2.55 -0.95 10.65
CA ARG A 6 -2.78 -1.58 9.34
C ARG A 6 -3.44 -0.58 8.39
N ILE A 7 -2.82 -0.34 7.24
CA ILE A 7 -3.30 0.60 6.24
C ILE A 7 -3.49 -0.14 4.92
N ALA A 8 -4.74 -0.27 4.50
CA ALA A 8 -5.07 -0.83 3.20
C ALA A 8 -4.99 0.25 2.11
N VAL A 9 -4.34 -0.05 0.98
CA VAL A 9 -4.24 0.86 -0.17
C VAL A 9 -4.59 0.10 -1.45
N THR A 10 -5.64 0.53 -2.14
CA THR A 10 -6.05 -0.05 -3.43
C THR A 10 -5.36 0.66 -4.60
N GLY A 11 -5.23 0.02 -5.77
CA GLY A 11 -4.53 0.63 -6.90
C GLY A 11 -3.07 0.95 -6.58
N ALA A 12 -2.46 0.11 -5.73
CA ALA A 12 -1.18 0.39 -5.08
C ALA A 12 0.01 0.44 -6.06
N ALA A 13 -0.10 -0.20 -7.23
CA ALA A 13 0.93 -0.13 -8.27
C ALA A 13 0.73 1.06 -9.23
N GLY A 14 -0.35 1.83 -9.06
CA GLY A 14 -0.63 3.03 -9.85
C GLY A 14 0.24 4.23 -9.46
N GLN A 15 0.19 5.29 -10.26
CA GLN A 15 1.00 6.50 -10.09
C GLN A 15 0.78 7.21 -8.74
N ILE A 16 -0.48 7.27 -8.28
CA ILE A 16 -0.81 7.85 -6.97
C ILE A 16 -0.24 6.95 -5.86
N GLY A 17 -0.40 5.63 -5.97
CA GLY A 17 0.18 4.66 -5.03
C GLY A 17 1.70 4.83 -4.91
N TYR A 18 2.38 4.91 -6.05
CA TYR A 18 3.83 5.10 -6.11
C TYR A 18 4.31 6.39 -5.43
N SER A 19 3.53 7.48 -5.47
CA SER A 19 3.90 8.72 -4.75
C SER A 19 3.50 8.70 -3.26
N LEU A 20 2.49 7.90 -2.92
CA LEU A 20 1.85 7.90 -1.60
C LEU A 20 2.54 6.95 -0.62
N LEU A 21 2.82 5.71 -1.05
CA LEU A 21 3.23 4.61 -0.17
C LEU A 21 4.53 4.90 0.59
N PHE A 22 5.53 5.47 -0.08
CA PHE A 22 6.83 5.82 0.52
C PHE A 22 6.69 6.90 1.61
N ARG A 23 5.80 7.87 1.42
CA ARG A 23 5.53 8.93 2.40
C ARG A 23 4.78 8.39 3.62
N ILE A 24 3.86 7.44 3.41
CA ILE A 24 3.20 6.71 4.51
C ILE A 24 4.24 5.91 5.29
N ALA A 25 5.06 5.11 4.63
CA ALA A 25 6.12 4.32 5.27
C ALA A 25 7.16 5.19 5.98
N GLY A 26 7.43 6.39 5.45
CA GLY A 26 8.27 7.41 6.08
C GLY A 26 7.62 8.14 7.27
N GLY A 27 6.37 7.83 7.63
CA GLY A 27 5.67 8.41 8.78
C GLY A 27 5.08 9.81 8.55
N GLU A 28 4.94 10.26 7.30
CA GLU A 28 4.38 11.59 7.01
C GLU A 28 2.86 11.66 7.17
N MET A 29 2.17 10.52 7.10
CA MET A 29 0.71 10.48 7.24
C MET A 29 0.24 10.43 8.69
N LEU A 30 0.90 9.63 9.53
CA LEU A 30 0.47 9.35 10.91
C LEU A 30 1.46 9.80 11.99
N GLY A 31 2.56 10.44 11.60
CA GLY A 31 3.62 10.91 12.49
C GLY A 31 4.82 9.96 12.56
N LYS A 32 5.96 10.51 12.99
CA LYS A 32 7.27 9.81 13.03
C LYS A 32 7.41 8.78 14.15
N ASP A 33 6.37 8.55 14.96
CA ASP A 33 6.37 7.63 16.10
C ASP A 33 5.33 6.49 15.95
N GLN A 34 4.62 6.43 14.83
CA GLN A 34 3.56 5.47 14.55
C GLN A 34 4.03 4.43 13.52
N PRO A 35 4.31 3.18 13.94
CA PRO A 35 4.61 2.11 12.99
C PRO A 35 3.39 1.74 12.15
N VAL A 36 3.61 1.22 10.96
CA VAL A 36 2.57 0.88 10.00
C VAL A 36 2.80 -0.50 9.37
N ILE A 37 1.71 -1.13 8.95
CA ILE A 37 1.72 -2.31 8.09
C ILE A 37 0.92 -1.95 6.84
N LEU A 38 1.53 -2.05 5.66
CA LEU A 38 0.87 -1.76 4.40
C LEU A 38 0.19 -3.01 3.85
N GLN A 39 -1.10 -2.90 3.51
CA GLN A 39 -1.88 -3.93 2.85
C GLN A 39 -2.27 -3.44 1.46
N LEU A 40 -1.55 -3.90 0.45
CA LEU A 40 -1.58 -3.40 -0.90
C LEU A 40 -2.49 -4.27 -1.76
N LEU A 41 -3.53 -3.67 -2.33
CA LEU A 41 -4.48 -4.32 -3.22
C LEU A 41 -4.27 -3.85 -4.66
N GLU A 42 -4.18 -4.80 -5.57
CA GLU A 42 -4.29 -4.57 -7.01
C GLU A 42 -5.22 -5.59 -7.66
N ILE A 43 -5.63 -5.32 -8.90
CA ILE A 43 -6.44 -6.28 -9.67
C ILE A 43 -5.70 -7.61 -9.92
N PRO A 44 -6.42 -8.72 -10.15
CA PRO A 44 -5.83 -10.03 -10.48
C PRO A 44 -5.30 -10.08 -11.93
N ASP A 45 -4.43 -9.14 -12.29
CA ASP A 45 -3.71 -9.09 -13.56
C ASP A 45 -2.22 -9.32 -13.32
N GLU A 46 -1.60 -10.23 -14.07
CA GLU A 46 -0.22 -10.66 -13.84
C GLU A 46 0.79 -9.51 -13.96
N LYS A 47 0.61 -8.62 -14.95
CA LYS A 47 1.50 -7.47 -15.17
C LYS A 47 1.39 -6.49 -14.01
N VAL A 48 0.17 -6.22 -13.55
CA VAL A 48 -0.08 -5.33 -12.40
C VAL A 48 0.45 -5.94 -11.11
N GLN A 49 0.25 -7.24 -10.86
CA GLN A 49 0.79 -7.93 -9.69
C GLN A 49 2.33 -7.95 -9.69
N LYS A 50 2.97 -8.07 -10.87
CA LYS A 50 4.42 -7.94 -10.99
C LYS A 50 4.89 -6.52 -10.69
N ALA A 51 4.18 -5.50 -11.16
CA ALA A 51 4.47 -4.11 -10.82
C ALA A 51 4.32 -3.84 -9.32
N LEU A 52 3.27 -4.40 -8.69
CA LEU A 52 3.06 -4.30 -7.25
C LEU A 52 4.21 -4.92 -6.44
N LYS A 53 4.72 -6.08 -6.87
CA LYS A 53 5.92 -6.68 -6.28
C LYS A 53 7.15 -5.78 -6.43
N GLY A 54 7.30 -5.10 -7.56
CA GLY A 54 8.36 -4.10 -7.76
C GLY A 54 8.28 -2.96 -6.74
N VAL A 55 7.07 -2.41 -6.52
CA VAL A 55 6.84 -1.37 -5.51
C VAL A 55 7.18 -1.85 -4.10
N MET A 56 6.87 -3.11 -3.77
CA MET A 56 7.27 -3.70 -2.48
C MET A 56 8.79 -3.78 -2.33
N MET A 57 9.50 -4.20 -3.38
CA MET A 57 10.97 -4.24 -3.36
C MET A 57 11.56 -2.84 -3.11
N GLU A 58 11.04 -1.82 -3.79
CA GLU A 58 11.50 -0.44 -3.58
C GLU A 58 11.20 0.09 -2.17
N LEU A 59 10.08 -0.31 -1.57
CA LEU A 59 9.76 0.01 -0.17
C LEU A 59 10.71 -0.68 0.81
N ASP A 60 11.08 -1.94 0.56
CA ASP A 60 12.07 -2.67 1.36
C ASP A 60 13.45 -2.02 1.26
N ASP A 61 13.88 -1.62 0.05
CA ASP A 61 15.17 -0.97 -0.21
C ASP A 61 15.31 0.40 0.50
N CYS A 62 14.19 1.07 0.80
CA CYS A 62 14.19 2.31 1.56
C CYS A 62 14.50 2.13 3.05
N ALA A 63 14.49 0.90 3.57
CA ALA A 63 14.79 0.57 4.96
C ALA A 63 14.01 1.44 5.98
N PHE A 64 12.74 1.72 5.72
CA PHE A 64 11.93 2.59 6.58
C PHE A 64 11.73 1.96 7.96
N PRO A 65 12.17 2.60 9.05
CA PRO A 65 12.07 2.02 10.40
C PRO A 65 10.62 1.87 10.89
N LEU A 66 9.68 2.64 10.32
CA LEU A 66 8.26 2.59 10.68
C LEU A 66 7.47 1.54 9.89
N LEU A 67 8.01 1.00 8.80
CA LEU A 67 7.36 -0.02 8.00
C LEU A 67 7.63 -1.41 8.62
N GLN A 68 6.65 -1.92 9.37
CA GLN A 68 6.80 -3.16 10.14
C GLN A 68 6.28 -4.40 9.41
N GLY A 69 5.74 -4.21 8.20
CA GLY A 69 5.30 -5.30 7.35
C GLY A 69 4.55 -4.82 6.13
N MET A 70 4.51 -5.69 5.12
CA MET A 70 3.75 -5.49 3.91
C MET A 70 3.02 -6.78 3.51
N VAL A 71 1.84 -6.61 2.92
CA VAL A 71 1.07 -7.69 2.29
C VAL A 71 0.63 -7.18 0.93
N ALA A 72 0.93 -7.91 -0.15
CA ALA A 72 0.33 -7.66 -1.46
C ALA A 72 -0.63 -8.78 -1.82
N THR A 73 -1.75 -8.43 -2.44
CA THR A 73 -2.79 -9.39 -2.80
C THR A 73 -3.67 -8.87 -3.93
N ALA A 74 -4.36 -9.79 -4.59
CA ALA A 74 -5.47 -9.48 -5.49
C ALA A 74 -6.85 -9.65 -4.84
N ASP A 75 -6.89 -10.19 -3.61
CA ASP A 75 -8.11 -10.44 -2.87
C ASP A 75 -8.39 -9.27 -1.89
N PRO A 76 -9.49 -8.52 -2.08
CA PRO A 76 -9.88 -7.43 -1.17
C PRO A 76 -10.11 -7.92 0.27
N MET A 77 -10.55 -9.18 0.47
CA MET A 77 -10.77 -9.72 1.81
C MET A 77 -9.46 -9.88 2.58
N VAL A 78 -8.35 -10.17 1.87
CA VAL A 78 -7.01 -10.20 2.46
C VAL A 78 -6.49 -8.78 2.69
N ALA A 79 -6.70 -7.87 1.73
CA ALA A 79 -6.20 -6.50 1.81
C ALA A 79 -6.86 -5.70 2.93
N PHE A 80 -8.17 -5.86 3.14
CA PHE A 80 -8.93 -5.10 4.14
C PHE A 80 -9.00 -5.77 5.51
N ARG A 81 -8.45 -6.98 5.66
CA ARG A 81 -8.46 -7.69 6.93
C ARG A 81 -7.77 -6.86 8.02
N ASP A 82 -8.52 -6.54 9.07
CA ASP A 82 -8.09 -5.79 10.25
C ASP A 82 -7.51 -4.39 9.92
N ALA A 83 -7.84 -3.82 8.76
CA ALA A 83 -7.38 -2.50 8.37
C ALA A 83 -7.94 -1.42 9.31
N GLY A 84 -7.07 -0.63 9.92
CA GLY A 84 -7.46 0.54 10.72
C GLY A 84 -7.76 1.76 9.86
N ILE A 85 -7.15 1.83 8.67
CA ILE A 85 -7.35 2.87 7.66
C ILE A 85 -7.39 2.20 6.28
N ALA A 86 -8.27 2.67 5.40
CA ALA A 86 -8.33 2.24 4.00
C ALA A 86 -8.29 3.45 3.06
N LEU A 87 -7.36 3.44 2.10
CA LEU A 87 -7.22 4.44 1.05
C LEU A 87 -7.64 3.81 -0.29
N LEU A 88 -8.85 4.18 -0.74
CA LEU A 88 -9.48 3.63 -1.94
C LEU A 88 -9.06 4.41 -3.20
N VAL A 89 -7.77 4.35 -3.53
CA VAL A 89 -7.17 5.07 -4.65
C VAL A 89 -7.50 4.45 -6.02
N GLY A 90 -7.54 3.13 -6.13
CA GLY A 90 -7.80 2.43 -7.38
C GLY A 90 -9.25 2.55 -7.82
N ALA A 91 -9.47 3.09 -9.02
CA ALA A 91 -10.79 3.20 -9.63
C ALA A 91 -10.69 2.95 -11.15
N ARG A 92 -11.83 2.64 -11.78
CA ARG A 92 -11.89 2.48 -13.24
C ARG A 92 -11.57 3.83 -13.90
N PRO A 93 -10.58 3.90 -14.81
CA PRO A 93 -10.30 5.13 -15.55
C PRO A 93 -11.49 5.48 -16.46
N ARG A 94 -11.67 6.77 -16.72
CA ARG A 94 -12.66 7.24 -17.69
C ARG A 94 -12.32 6.68 -19.08
N THR A 95 -13.30 6.04 -19.71
CA THR A 95 -13.22 5.65 -21.12
C THR A 95 -13.77 6.78 -21.99
N ALA A 96 -13.26 6.94 -23.22
CA ALA A 96 -13.97 7.73 -24.22
C ALA A 96 -15.29 7.01 -24.52
N ASP A 97 -16.39 7.76 -24.56
CA ASP A 97 -17.68 7.26 -25.04
C ASP A 97 -17.58 6.88 -26.52
#